data_AF-A0A6I5HGH1-F1
#
_entry.id   AF-A0A6I5HGH1-F1
#
_cell.length_a   1.000
_cell.length_b   1.000
_cell.length_c   1.000
_cell.angle_alpha   90.00
_cell.angle_beta   90.00
_cell.angle_gamma   90.00
#
_symmetry.space_group_name_H-M   'P 1'
#
loop_
_entity.id
_entity.type
_entity.pdbx_description
1 polymer ?
#
loop_
_entity_poly.entity_id
_entity_poly.type
_entity_poly.pdbx_seq_one_letter_code
_entity_poly.pdbx_strand_id
1 'polypeptide(L)'
;MTEPSRDDGRPFRREGERIVNEIAQGLRSLEDGVAWFSGLVPARRQAVLLQVTGYAMQAHITAADGRAGVARSGVKPTANPSVMICMDPPRYGFAGLPSAEHVTAFRVLVSVFAVADARRRETYCKGVCGHAWHNLPAETEQP
;
A
#
# COMPACT_ATOMS: atom_id res chain seq x y z
N MET A 1 -37.64 14.01 -7.85
CA MET A 1 -36.24 14.13 -8.30
C MET A 1 -35.38 13.52 -7.21
N THR A 2 -34.86 12.32 -7.46
CA THR A 2 -34.06 11.57 -6.50
C THR A 2 -32.65 12.16 -6.50
N GLU A 3 -32.22 12.72 -5.37
CA GLU A 3 -30.84 13.19 -5.19
C GLU A 3 -29.88 12.03 -5.42
N PRO A 4 -28.77 12.20 -6.17
CA PRO A 4 -27.77 11.16 -6.28
C PRO A 4 -27.14 10.98 -4.90
N SER A 5 -27.38 9.82 -4.30
CA SER A 5 -26.69 9.35 -3.11
C SER A 5 -25.19 9.57 -3.31
N ARG A 6 -24.62 10.49 -2.52
CA ARG A 6 -23.17 10.72 -2.48
C ARG A 6 -22.53 9.41 -2.06
N ASP A 7 -21.96 8.66 -3.00
CA ASP A 7 -20.96 7.64 -2.70
C ASP A 7 -19.83 8.36 -1.96
N ASP A 8 -19.88 8.32 -0.63
CA ASP A 8 -19.08 9.20 0.24
C ASP A 8 -17.59 8.83 0.25
N GLY A 9 -17.20 7.80 -0.52
CA GLY A 9 -15.83 7.33 -0.70
C GLY A 9 -15.16 6.92 0.62
N ARG A 10 -15.89 6.89 1.74
CA ARG A 10 -15.38 6.51 3.06
C ARG A 10 -15.27 4.99 3.20
N PRO A 11 -16.26 4.18 2.79
CA PRO A 11 -16.14 2.72 2.78
C PRO A 11 -14.96 2.25 1.93
N PHE A 12 -14.81 2.82 0.73
CA PHE A 12 -13.72 2.46 -0.18
C PHE A 12 -12.34 2.79 0.38
N ARG A 13 -12.17 3.97 1.01
CA ARG A 13 -10.91 4.32 1.68
C ARG A 13 -10.57 3.34 2.81
N ARG A 14 -11.56 2.95 3.62
CA ARG A 14 -11.37 1.96 4.69
C ARG A 14 -11.00 0.58 4.16
N GLU A 15 -11.59 0.18 3.04
CA GLU A 15 -11.24 -1.09 2.38
C GLU A 15 -9.79 -1.08 1.89
N GLY A 16 -9.36 0.00 1.23
CA GLY A 16 -7.98 0.16 0.77
C GLY A 16 -6.98 0.18 1.92
N GLU A 17 -7.28 0.91 2.99
CA GLU A 17 -6.49 0.93 4.23
C GLU A 17 -6.32 -0.48 4.80
N ARG A 18 -7.43 -1.21 4.96
CA ARG A 18 -7.43 -2.58 5.49
C ARG A 18 -6.55 -3.51 4.66
N ILE A 19 -6.74 -3.52 3.34
CA ILE A 19 -6.02 -4.43 2.44
C ILE A 19 -4.51 -4.13 2.45
N VAL A 20 -4.12 -2.86 2.41
CA VAL A 20 -2.72 -2.45 2.45
C VAL A 20 -2.07 -2.84 3.77
N ASN A 21 -2.81 -2.69 4.87
CA ASN A 21 -2.33 -3.05 6.20
C ASN A 21 -2.21 -4.57 6.38
N GLU A 22 -3.18 -5.35 5.89
CA GLU A 22 -3.10 -6.82 5.87
C GLU A 22 -1.88 -7.31 5.09
N ILE A 23 -1.56 -6.69 3.94
CA ILE A 23 -0.35 -7.02 3.16
C ILE A 23 0.91 -6.68 3.95
N ALA A 24 0.98 -5.47 4.55
CA ALA A 24 2.14 -5.04 5.33
C ALA A 24 2.42 -5.94 6.54
N GLN A 25 1.38 -6.59 7.08
CA GLN A 25 1.48 -7.51 8.20
C GLN A 25 1.55 -8.99 7.79
N GLY A 26 1.50 -9.29 6.49
CA GLY A 26 1.54 -10.67 5.99
C GLY A 26 0.26 -11.47 6.21
N LEU A 27 -0.85 -10.81 6.59
CA LEU A 27 -2.17 -11.41 6.74
C LEU A 27 -2.86 -11.62 5.38
N ARG A 28 -2.48 -10.83 4.37
CA ARG A 28 -2.91 -10.98 2.97
C ARG A 28 -1.69 -11.12 2.07
N SER A 29 -1.75 -12.02 1.10
CA SER A 29 -0.66 -12.17 0.13
C SER A 29 -0.55 -10.94 -0.79
N LEU A 30 0.65 -10.69 -1.32
CA LEU A 30 0.84 -9.63 -2.32
C LEU A 30 0.00 -9.88 -3.57
N GLU A 31 -0.16 -11.14 -3.99
CA GLU A 31 -0.96 -11.50 -5.17
C GLU A 31 -2.43 -11.18 -4.98
N ASP A 32 -3.02 -11.52 -3.83
CA ASP A 32 -4.43 -11.24 -3.55
C ASP A 32 -4.68 -9.73 -3.50
N GLY A 33 -3.76 -8.97 -2.91
CA GLY A 33 -3.79 -7.51 -2.92
C GLY A 33 -3.73 -6.93 -4.34
N VAL A 34 -2.85 -7.46 -5.18
CA VAL A 34 -2.70 -7.03 -6.58
C VAL A 34 -3.92 -7.41 -7.41
N ALA A 35 -4.51 -8.59 -7.20
CA ALA A 35 -5.73 -9.02 -7.87
C ALA A 35 -6.90 -8.08 -7.53
N TRP A 36 -7.09 -7.77 -6.25
CA TRP A 36 -8.07 -6.77 -5.81
C TRP A 36 -7.84 -5.41 -6.48
N PHE A 37 -6.61 -4.89 -6.43
CA PHE A 37 -6.29 -3.59 -7.03
C PHE A 37 -6.51 -3.57 -8.55
N SER A 38 -6.20 -4.67 -9.22
CA SER A 38 -6.40 -4.83 -10.67
C SER A 38 -7.88 -4.87 -11.04
N GLY A 39 -8.77 -5.32 -10.15
CA GLY A 39 -10.21 -5.26 -10.37
C GLY A 39 -10.82 -3.85 -10.32
N LEU A 40 -10.07 -2.87 -9.80
CA LEU A 40 -10.56 -1.49 -9.64
C LEU A 40 -10.59 -0.73 -10.97
N VAL A 41 -11.57 0.17 -11.11
CA VAL A 41 -11.58 1.17 -12.19
C VAL A 41 -10.39 2.14 -12.04
N PRO A 42 -9.91 2.76 -13.14
CA PRO A 42 -8.71 3.61 -13.10
C PRO A 42 -8.72 4.72 -12.04
N ALA A 43 -9.85 5.42 -11.85
CA ALA A 43 -9.98 6.47 -10.83
C ALA A 43 -9.78 5.92 -9.40
N ARG A 44 -10.26 4.70 -9.14
CA ARG A 44 -10.09 4.02 -7.84
C ARG A 44 -8.65 3.54 -7.63
N ARG A 45 -8.00 3.04 -8.68
CA ARG A 45 -6.56 2.70 -8.64
C ARG A 45 -5.71 3.92 -8.27
N GLN A 46 -5.98 5.06 -8.90
CA GLN A 46 -5.30 6.31 -8.60
C GLN A 46 -5.53 6.76 -7.13
N ALA A 47 -6.78 6.67 -6.65
CA ALA A 47 -7.11 7.01 -5.27
C ALA A 47 -6.40 6.10 -4.24
N VAL A 48 -6.24 4.81 -4.56
CA VAL A 48 -5.49 3.87 -3.71
C VAL A 48 -3.99 4.20 -3.75
N LEU A 49 -3.41 4.46 -4.93
CA LEU A 49 -2.00 4.85 -5.04
C LEU A 49 -1.69 6.10 -4.21
N LEU A 50 -2.58 7.10 -4.21
CA LEU A 50 -2.43 8.29 -3.36
C LEU A 50 -2.44 7.94 -1.86
N GLN A 51 -3.32 7.02 -1.44
CA GLN A 51 -3.40 6.57 -0.05
C GLN A 51 -2.12 5.84 0.37
N VAL A 52 -1.67 4.86 -0.41
CA VAL A 52 -0.45 4.08 -0.09
C VAL A 52 0.78 4.98 -0.11
N THR A 53 0.84 5.97 -1.01
CA THR A 53 1.88 6.99 -0.98
C THR A 53 1.88 7.75 0.35
N GLY A 54 0.71 8.14 0.85
CA GLY A 54 0.57 8.79 2.16
C GLY A 54 1.14 7.93 3.30
N TYR A 55 0.81 6.63 3.31
CA TYR A 55 1.34 5.70 4.31
C TYR A 55 2.86 5.54 4.20
N ALA A 56 3.38 5.41 2.98
CA ALA A 56 4.82 5.33 2.71
C ALA A 56 5.59 6.56 3.21
N MET A 57 5.03 7.76 3.03
CA MET A 57 5.60 9.00 3.55
C MET A 57 5.59 9.04 5.08
N GLN A 58 4.49 8.61 5.71
CA GLN A 58 4.36 8.52 7.18
C GLN A 58 5.27 7.45 7.80
N ALA A 59 5.58 6.39 7.04
CA ALA A 59 6.55 5.37 7.42
C ALA A 59 8.00 5.84 7.25
N HIS A 60 8.23 7.02 6.66
CA HIS A 60 9.56 7.55 6.36
C HIS A 60 10.41 6.54 5.59
N ILE A 61 9.90 6.10 4.43
CA ILE A 61 10.63 5.15 3.59
C ILE A 61 11.99 5.73 3.17
N THR A 62 12.98 4.86 3.12
CA THR A 62 14.34 5.17 2.67
C THR A 62 14.62 4.49 1.34
N ALA A 63 15.70 4.89 0.64
CA ALA A 63 16.16 4.17 -0.54
C ALA A 63 16.51 2.70 -0.25
N ALA A 64 16.91 2.37 1.00
CA ALA A 64 17.16 1.01 1.43
C ALA A 64 15.86 0.19 1.53
N ASP A 65 14.80 0.76 2.11
CA ASP A 65 13.47 0.15 2.11
C ASP A 65 12.95 -0.03 0.67
N GLY A 66 13.22 0.97 -0.19
CA GLY A 66 12.92 0.92 -1.62
C GLY A 66 13.53 -0.31 -2.30
N ARG A 67 14.84 -0.52 -2.15
CA ARG A 67 15.54 -1.67 -2.73
C ARG A 67 15.03 -3.01 -2.17
N ALA A 68 14.85 -3.10 -0.86
CA ALA A 68 14.35 -4.30 -0.20
C ALA A 68 12.91 -4.64 -0.62
N GLY A 69 12.04 -3.65 -0.73
CA GLY A 69 10.66 -3.83 -1.19
C GLY A 69 10.58 -4.19 -2.67
N VAL A 70 11.41 -3.58 -3.53
CA VAL A 70 11.49 -3.96 -4.96
C VAL A 70 11.90 -5.43 -5.11
N ALA A 71 12.89 -5.90 -4.34
CA ALA A 71 13.30 -7.30 -4.37
C ALA A 71 12.18 -8.27 -3.98
N ARG A 72 11.27 -7.86 -3.08
CA ARG A 72 10.10 -8.65 -2.64
C ARG A 72 8.88 -8.52 -3.56
N SER A 73 8.84 -7.49 -4.41
CA SER A 73 7.67 -7.17 -5.24
C SER A 73 7.50 -8.09 -6.45
N GLY A 74 8.55 -8.79 -6.88
CA GLY A 74 8.57 -9.53 -8.16
C GLY A 74 8.60 -8.62 -9.41
N VAL A 75 8.72 -7.31 -9.24
CA VAL A 75 8.86 -6.34 -10.32
C VAL A 75 10.34 -6.14 -10.67
N LYS A 76 10.65 -6.02 -11.96
CA LYS A 76 12.01 -5.75 -12.43
C LYS A 76 12.56 -4.46 -11.77
N PRO A 77 13.82 -4.43 -11.33
CA PRO A 77 14.43 -3.22 -10.77
C PRO A 77 14.46 -2.03 -11.74
N THR A 78 14.42 -2.29 -13.05
CA THR A 78 14.42 -1.28 -14.11
C THR A 78 13.03 -0.75 -14.47
N ALA A 79 11.96 -1.33 -13.91
CA ALA A 79 10.63 -0.78 -14.10
C ALA A 79 10.56 0.63 -13.48
N ASN A 80 9.87 1.54 -14.15
CA ASN A 80 9.79 2.95 -13.72
C ASN A 80 9.37 3.11 -12.24
N PRO A 81 8.35 2.41 -11.71
CA PRO A 81 8.03 2.47 -10.28
C PRO A 81 9.16 2.01 -9.35
N SER A 82 9.90 0.96 -9.74
CA SER A 82 11.05 0.44 -8.99
C SER A 82 12.18 1.45 -8.93
N VAL A 83 12.48 2.10 -10.07
CA VAL A 83 13.51 3.14 -10.14
C VAL A 83 13.12 4.34 -9.27
N MET A 84 11.88 4.82 -9.38
CA MET A 84 11.36 5.96 -8.61
C MET A 84 11.51 5.79 -7.10
N ILE A 85 11.13 4.62 -6.56
CA ILE A 85 11.14 4.36 -5.12
C ILE A 85 12.55 4.10 -4.56
N CYS A 86 13.50 3.69 -5.41
CA CYS A 86 14.89 3.44 -5.02
C CYS A 86 15.78 4.69 -5.09
N MET A 87 15.28 5.82 -5.61
CA MET A 87 16.02 7.08 -5.61
C MET A 87 16.25 7.60 -4.18
N ASP A 88 17.19 8.54 -4.05
CA ASP A 88 17.45 9.25 -2.80
C ASP A 88 17.34 10.78 -3.02
N PRO A 89 16.27 11.42 -2.54
CA PRO A 89 15.13 10.84 -1.82
C PRO A 89 14.19 10.03 -2.73
N PRO A 90 13.40 9.07 -2.18
CA PRO A 90 12.38 8.35 -2.94
C PRO A 90 11.35 9.29 -3.58
N ARG A 91 10.88 8.94 -4.78
CA ARG A 91 9.84 9.71 -5.50
C ARG A 91 8.47 9.03 -5.39
N TYR A 92 7.43 9.85 -5.21
CA TYR A 92 6.09 9.38 -4.81
C TYR A 92 4.98 9.58 -5.87
N GLY A 93 5.34 10.00 -7.08
CA GLY A 93 4.40 10.35 -8.17
C GLY A 93 3.65 9.19 -8.82
N PHE A 94 3.42 8.08 -8.11
CA PHE A 94 2.84 6.84 -8.66
C PHE A 94 1.43 7.02 -9.24
N ALA A 95 0.61 7.83 -8.58
CA ALA A 95 -0.75 8.14 -9.05
C ALA A 95 -0.78 8.93 -10.36
N GLY A 96 0.30 9.62 -10.72
CA GLY A 96 0.45 10.35 -11.97
C GLY A 96 1.04 9.52 -13.12
N LEU A 97 1.39 8.26 -12.88
CA LEU A 97 1.87 7.37 -13.94
C LEU A 97 0.74 7.01 -14.91
N PRO A 98 1.08 6.64 -16.17
CA PRO A 98 0.14 6.03 -17.10
C PRO A 98 -0.65 4.88 -16.45
N SER A 99 -1.94 4.77 -16.75
CA SER A 99 -2.82 3.77 -16.11
C SER A 99 -2.33 2.32 -16.28
N ALA A 100 -1.59 2.04 -17.36
CA ALA A 100 -0.98 0.73 -17.61
C ALA A 100 0.11 0.38 -16.57
N GLU A 101 0.73 1.37 -15.93
CA GLU A 101 1.76 1.17 -14.91
C GLU A 101 1.19 1.09 -13.49
N HIS A 102 -0.10 1.40 -13.27
CA HIS A 102 -0.68 1.48 -11.93
C HIS A 102 -0.57 0.16 -11.14
N VAL A 103 -0.76 -0.98 -11.80
CA VAL A 103 -0.66 -2.29 -11.14
C VAL A 103 0.78 -2.56 -10.70
N THR A 104 1.75 -2.28 -11.57
CA THR A 104 3.18 -2.38 -11.25
C THR A 104 3.56 -1.41 -10.13
N ALA A 105 3.04 -0.19 -10.16
CA ALA A 105 3.27 0.83 -9.16
C ALA A 105 2.72 0.42 -7.79
N PHE A 106 1.48 -0.08 -7.73
CA PHE A 106 0.88 -0.57 -6.50
C PHE A 106 1.72 -1.68 -5.88
N ARG A 107 2.12 -2.66 -6.71
CA ARG A 107 2.91 -3.82 -6.28
C ARG A 107 4.25 -3.45 -5.67
N VAL A 108 4.98 -2.51 -6.29
CA VAL A 108 6.22 -1.96 -5.74
C VAL A 108 5.96 -1.18 -4.46
N LEU A 109 5.02 -0.23 -4.51
CA LEU A 109 4.79 0.70 -3.42
C LEU A 109 4.31 0.00 -2.14
N VAL A 110 3.38 -0.97 -2.25
CA VAL A 110 2.89 -1.73 -1.09
C VAL A 110 3.97 -2.63 -0.50
N SER A 111 4.85 -3.19 -1.35
CA SER A 111 5.98 -4.02 -0.90
C SER A 111 7.04 -3.19 -0.16
N VAL A 112 7.34 -1.98 -0.64
CA VAL A 112 8.24 -1.04 0.03
C VAL A 112 7.63 -0.52 1.33
N PHE A 113 6.34 -0.19 1.31
CA PHE A 113 5.62 0.19 2.53
C PHE A 113 5.69 -0.92 3.57
N ALA A 114 5.45 -2.18 3.21
CA ALA A 114 5.54 -3.32 4.13
C ALA A 114 6.92 -3.43 4.81
N VAL A 115 8.02 -3.19 4.08
CA VAL A 115 9.38 -3.18 4.65
C VAL A 115 9.56 -2.02 5.62
N ALA A 116 9.24 -0.80 5.20
CA ALA A 116 9.40 0.39 6.03
C ALA A 116 8.53 0.33 7.29
N ASP A 117 7.32 -0.21 7.15
CA ASP A 117 6.39 -0.40 8.24
C ASP A 117 6.89 -1.44 9.25
N ALA A 118 7.41 -2.59 8.80
CA ALA A 118 8.04 -3.57 9.68
C ALA A 118 9.22 -2.96 10.46
N ARG A 119 10.12 -2.24 9.76
CA ARG A 119 11.23 -1.50 10.39
C ARG A 119 10.74 -0.51 11.45
N ARG A 120 9.69 0.26 11.12
CA ARG A 120 9.07 1.22 12.04
C ARG A 120 8.49 0.52 13.26
N ARG A 121 7.81 -0.62 13.10
CA ARG A 121 7.26 -1.41 14.20
C ARG A 121 8.35 -1.95 15.13
N GLU A 122 9.40 -2.53 14.57
CA GLU A 122 10.54 -3.06 15.33
C GLU A 122 11.27 -1.96 16.10
N THR A 123 11.44 -0.78 15.49
CA THR A 123 12.21 0.32 16.08
C THR A 123 11.42 1.09 17.14
N TYR A 124 10.16 1.45 16.84
CA TYR A 124 9.39 2.41 17.63
C TYR A 124 8.25 1.79 18.43
N CYS A 125 7.69 0.67 17.97
CA CYS A 125 6.48 0.12 18.57
C CYS A 125 6.75 -0.93 19.64
N LYS A 126 7.89 -1.64 19.60
CA LYS A 126 8.39 -2.57 20.65
C LYS A 126 7.32 -3.40 21.38
N GLY A 127 6.25 -3.82 20.69
CA GLY A 127 5.14 -4.58 21.27
C GLY A 127 4.13 -3.82 22.16
N VAL A 128 4.25 -2.50 22.32
CA VAL A 128 3.36 -1.69 23.20
C VAL A 128 2.35 -0.84 22.42
N CYS A 129 2.20 -1.08 21.11
CA CYS A 129 1.41 -0.21 20.27
C CYS A 129 -0.09 -0.55 20.33
N GLY A 130 -0.88 0.31 20.96
CA GLY A 130 -2.34 0.16 21.05
C GLY A 130 -3.12 0.69 19.84
N HIS A 131 -2.46 1.03 18.73
CA HIS A 131 -3.18 1.56 17.57
C HIS A 131 -3.95 0.46 16.85
N ALA A 132 -5.18 0.75 16.42
CA ALA A 132 -6.04 -0.20 15.72
C ALA A 132 -5.40 -0.78 14.44
N TRP A 133 -4.58 0.01 13.73
CA TRP A 133 -3.85 -0.48 12.56
C TRP A 133 -2.78 -1.53 12.90
N HIS A 134 -2.23 -1.56 14.11
CA HIS A 134 -1.28 -2.62 14.54
C HIS A 134 -1.93 -3.81 15.23
N ASN A 135 -3.23 -3.72 15.53
CA ASN A 135 -4.00 -4.76 16.20
C ASN A 135 -5.20 -5.11 15.33
N LEU A 136 -4.94 -5.52 14.09
CA LEU A 136 -6.00 -6.08 13.26
C LEU A 136 -6.54 -7.30 14.01
N PRO A 137 -7.85 -7.37 14.31
CA PRO A 137 -8.42 -8.58 14.88
C PRO A 137 -8.13 -9.72 13.91
N ALA A 138 -7.58 -10.83 14.40
CA ALA A 138 -7.68 -12.08 13.67
C ALA A 138 -9.18 -12.31 13.42
N GLU A 139 -9.58 -12.63 12.19
CA GLU A 139 -10.97 -12.97 11.88
C GLU A 139 -11.40 -14.04 12.89
N THR A 140 -12.26 -13.65 13.83
CA THR A 140 -12.99 -14.62 14.65
C THR A 140 -13.89 -15.36 13.68
N GLU A 141 -13.55 -16.62 13.39
CA GLU A 141 -14.50 -17.60 12.88
C GLU A 141 -15.75 -17.50 13.76
N GLN A 142 -16.85 -17.03 13.17
CA GLN A 142 -18.15 -17.07 13.82
C GLN A 142 -18.67 -18.52 13.71
N PRO A 143 -19.20 -19.10 14.80
CA PRO A 143 -19.69 -20.48 14.83
C PRO A 143 -20.92 -20.70 13.94
#